data_AF-A0A838HVY0-F1
#
_entry.id   AF-A0A838HVY0-F1
#
_cell.length_a   1.000
_cell.length_b   1.000
_cell.length_c   1.000
_cell.angle_alpha   90.00
_cell.angle_beta   90.00
_cell.angle_gamma   90.00
#
_symmetry.space_group_name_H-M   'P 1'
#
loop_
_entity.id
_entity.type
_entity.pdbx_description
1 polymer ?
#
loop_
_entity_poly.entity_id
_entity_poly.type
_entity_poly.pdbx_seq_one_letter_code
_entity_poly.pdbx_strand_id
1 'polypeptide(L)'
;MRAAPEPPSPAAGPDRAVRPTATTRAESVIAAYAELEALLGEAGLERGRPETPGEYAGRVADRLPAAAAPARRLTALYEVARFGERDVPPGSPEEAASSVAAVGDLLAERA
;
A
#
# COMPACT_ATOMS: atom_id res chain seq x y z
N MET A 1 -39.56 46.78 -12.82
CA MET A 1 -38.40 46.34 -13.63
C MET A 1 -37.59 45.37 -12.78
N ARG A 2 -37.80 44.06 -12.92
CA ARG A 2 -37.04 43.01 -12.20
C ARG A 2 -36.10 42.35 -13.20
N ALA A 3 -34.81 42.29 -12.86
CA ALA A 3 -33.82 41.55 -13.64
C ALA A 3 -34.15 40.04 -13.62
N ALA A 4 -34.10 39.41 -14.79
CA ALA A 4 -34.21 37.97 -14.96
C ALA A 4 -32.91 37.27 -14.51
N PRO A 5 -32.96 35.99 -14.07
CA PRO A 5 -31.81 35.28 -13.53
C PRO A 5 -30.78 34.91 -14.61
N GLU A 6 -29.51 34.94 -14.23
CA GLU A 6 -28.37 34.46 -15.04
C GLU A 6 -28.56 32.96 -15.37
N PRO A 7 -28.21 32.51 -16.59
CA PRO A 7 -28.24 31.09 -16.93
C PRO A 7 -27.20 30.30 -16.10
N PRO A 8 -27.48 29.04 -15.73
CA PRO A 8 -26.48 28.21 -15.09
C PRO A 8 -25.29 27.98 -16.04
N SER A 9 -24.10 28.26 -15.53
CA SER A 9 -22.81 27.95 -16.14
C SER A 9 -22.75 26.47 -16.56
N PRO A 10 -22.19 26.13 -17.74
CA PRO A 10 -22.04 24.73 -18.14
C PRO A 10 -21.06 24.06 -17.19
N ALA A 11 -21.60 23.31 -16.22
CA ALA A 11 -20.84 22.33 -15.47
C ALA A 11 -20.17 21.41 -16.49
N ALA A 12 -18.85 21.49 -16.54
CA ALA A 12 -18.02 20.62 -17.34
C ALA A 12 -18.41 19.16 -17.08
N GLY A 13 -18.99 18.51 -18.09
CA GLY A 13 -18.67 17.11 -18.30
C GLY A 13 -17.22 17.10 -18.75
N PRO A 14 -16.32 16.40 -18.04
CA PRO A 14 -16.09 15.01 -18.45
C PRO A 14 -15.60 14.12 -17.29
N ASP A 15 -16.41 13.21 -16.80
CA ASP A 15 -15.91 12.02 -16.11
C ASP A 15 -17.02 10.96 -16.15
N ARG A 16 -16.81 9.71 -16.55
CA ARG A 16 -15.59 8.92 -16.57
C ARG A 16 -15.77 7.85 -17.64
N ALA A 17 -14.97 7.89 -18.70
CA ALA A 17 -14.75 6.66 -19.44
C ALA A 17 -14.13 5.68 -18.44
N VAL A 18 -14.90 4.69 -18.00
CA VAL A 18 -14.34 3.56 -17.25
C VAL A 18 -13.41 2.84 -18.22
N ARG A 19 -12.12 3.20 -18.16
CA ARG A 19 -11.05 2.33 -18.63
C ARG A 19 -10.85 1.25 -17.57
N PRO A 20 -11.01 -0.03 -17.88
CA PRO A 20 -10.47 -1.07 -17.02
C PRO A 20 -9.01 -1.32 -17.43
N THR A 21 -8.02 -0.56 -16.95
CA THR A 21 -6.61 -0.80 -17.35
C THR A 21 -5.56 -0.14 -16.43
N ALA A 22 -4.62 -0.96 -15.94
CA ALA A 22 -3.42 -0.67 -15.14
C ALA A 22 -3.64 -0.31 -13.66
N THR A 23 -3.25 -1.21 -12.76
CA THR A 23 -3.06 -0.96 -11.33
C THR A 23 -2.10 0.23 -11.16
N THR A 24 -2.51 1.24 -10.39
CA THR A 24 -1.63 2.37 -10.04
C THR A 24 -0.47 1.89 -9.17
N ARG A 25 0.63 2.66 -9.12
CA ARG A 25 1.77 2.30 -8.24
C ARG A 25 1.34 2.17 -6.78
N ALA A 26 0.43 3.04 -6.33
CA ALA A 26 -0.11 3.01 -4.98
C ALA A 26 -0.91 1.72 -4.73
N GLU A 27 -1.80 1.34 -5.63
CA GLU A 27 -2.56 0.09 -5.51
C GLU A 27 -1.63 -1.14 -5.53
N SER A 28 -0.57 -1.14 -6.34
CA SER A 28 0.42 -2.23 -6.35
C SER A 28 1.16 -2.36 -5.02
N VAL A 29 1.57 -1.24 -4.42
CA VAL A 29 2.22 -1.24 -3.10
C VAL A 29 1.26 -1.70 -2.00
N ILE A 30 0.00 -1.23 -2.03
CA ILE A 30 -1.04 -1.65 -1.07
C ILE A 30 -1.31 -3.15 -1.17
N ALA A 31 -1.37 -3.70 -2.39
CA ALA A 31 -1.54 -5.12 -2.62
C ALA A 31 -0.35 -5.93 -2.08
N ALA A 32 0.89 -5.51 -2.36
CA ALA A 32 2.09 -6.15 -1.84
C ALA A 32 2.14 -6.13 -0.29
N TYR A 33 1.71 -5.03 0.34
CA TYR A 33 1.63 -4.97 1.79
C TYR A 33 0.57 -5.92 2.36
N ALA A 34 -0.59 -6.07 1.70
CA ALA A 34 -1.59 -7.07 2.11
C ALA A 34 -1.06 -8.50 1.95
N GLU A 35 -0.25 -8.77 0.92
CA GLU A 35 0.42 -10.05 0.72
C GLU A 35 1.45 -10.33 1.84
N LEU A 36 2.24 -9.33 2.23
CA LEU A 36 3.13 -9.43 3.38
C LEU A 36 2.36 -9.79 4.66
N GLU A 37 1.25 -9.12 4.94
CA GLU A 37 0.41 -9.41 6.12
C GLU A 37 -0.16 -10.83 6.08
N ALA A 38 -0.55 -11.33 4.90
CA ALA A 38 -1.02 -12.70 4.74
C ALA A 38 0.10 -13.71 5.01
N LEU A 39 1.29 -13.55 4.39
CA LEU A 39 2.45 -14.43 4.60
C LEU A 39 2.86 -14.51 6.07
N LEU A 40 2.94 -13.36 6.73
CA LEU A 40 3.26 -13.29 8.15
C LEU A 40 2.12 -13.86 9.01
N GLY A 41 0.86 -13.68 8.61
CA GLY A 41 -0.31 -14.26 9.25
C GLY A 41 -0.27 -15.80 9.27
N GLU A 42 0.06 -16.42 8.15
CA GLU A 42 0.26 -17.89 8.07
C GLU A 42 1.39 -18.38 9.00
N ALA A 43 2.40 -17.52 9.26
CA ALA A 43 3.46 -17.78 10.22
C ALA A 43 3.10 -17.41 11.69
N GLY A 44 1.84 -17.07 11.97
CA GLY A 44 1.37 -16.70 13.32
C GLY A 44 1.77 -15.28 13.75
N LEU A 45 2.15 -14.42 12.81
CA LEU A 45 2.54 -13.02 13.02
C LEU A 45 1.53 -12.06 12.39
N GLU A 46 0.23 -12.34 12.53
CA GLU A 46 -0.84 -11.44 12.07
C GLU A 46 -0.78 -10.05 12.72
N ARG A 47 -1.19 -8.99 12.00
CA ARG A 47 -1.26 -7.63 12.54
C ARG A 47 -2.47 -7.47 13.48
N GLY A 48 -2.24 -6.93 14.68
CA GLY A 48 -3.30 -6.66 15.64
C GLY A 48 -4.20 -5.48 15.23
N ARG A 49 -5.48 -5.49 15.61
CA ARG A 49 -6.44 -4.41 15.28
C ARG A 49 -6.05 -2.99 15.73
N PRO A 50 -5.43 -2.76 16.91
CA PRO A 50 -4.99 -1.42 17.31
C PRO A 50 -3.58 -1.07 16.82
N GLU A 51 -2.93 -1.98 16.08
CA GLU A 51 -1.51 -1.85 15.73
C GLU A 51 -1.34 -1.04 14.44
N THR A 52 -0.55 0.02 14.50
CA THR A 52 -0.18 0.79 13.32
C THR A 52 0.77 -0.01 12.41
N PRO A 53 0.87 0.32 11.11
CA PRO A 53 1.82 -0.35 10.21
C PRO A 53 3.26 -0.30 10.71
N GLY A 54 3.70 0.86 11.23
CA GLY A 54 5.03 1.02 11.83
C GLY A 54 5.26 0.16 13.08
N GLU A 55 4.29 0.11 14.01
CA GLU A 55 4.37 -0.76 15.19
C GLU A 55 4.42 -2.24 14.80
N TYR A 56 3.60 -2.63 13.82
CA TYR A 56 3.59 -3.98 13.29
C TYR A 56 4.95 -4.38 12.70
N ALA A 57 5.55 -3.52 11.87
CA ALA A 57 6.88 -3.74 11.32
C ALA A 57 7.95 -3.83 12.40
N GLY A 58 7.82 -3.05 13.47
CA GLY A 58 8.67 -3.14 14.67
C GLY A 58 8.58 -4.52 15.32
N ARG A 59 7.36 -4.99 15.60
CA ARG A 59 7.14 -6.32 16.19
C ARG A 59 7.62 -7.46 15.30
N VAL A 60 7.40 -7.36 13.99
CA VAL A 60 7.91 -8.34 13.02
C VAL A 60 9.44 -8.35 13.03
N ALA A 61 10.10 -7.20 13.07
CA ALA A 61 11.55 -7.11 13.18
C ALA A 61 12.09 -7.74 14.48
N ASP A 62 11.37 -7.58 15.60
CA ASP A 62 11.78 -8.17 16.89
C ASP A 62 11.63 -9.70 16.89
N ARG A 63 10.59 -10.24 16.24
CA ARG A 63 10.33 -11.68 16.16
C ARG A 63 11.10 -12.38 15.05
N LEU A 64 11.35 -11.68 13.95
CA LEU A 64 12.05 -12.16 12.78
C LEU A 64 13.12 -11.13 12.35
N PRO A 65 14.28 -11.09 13.04
CA PRO A 65 15.31 -10.09 12.76
C PRO A 65 15.80 -10.06 11.31
N ALA A 66 15.83 -11.21 10.64
CA ALA A 66 16.22 -11.33 9.24
C ALA A 66 15.22 -10.60 8.29
N ALA A 67 13.94 -10.52 8.66
CA ALA A 67 12.92 -9.82 7.89
C ALA A 67 12.81 -8.33 8.24
N ALA A 68 13.56 -7.83 9.23
CA ALA A 68 13.44 -6.46 9.72
C ALA A 68 13.61 -5.41 8.60
N ALA A 69 14.62 -5.59 7.75
CA ALA A 69 14.89 -4.67 6.65
C ALA A 69 13.78 -4.67 5.58
N PRO A 70 13.42 -5.82 4.97
CA PRO A 70 12.35 -5.83 3.95
C PRO A 70 10.98 -5.44 4.53
N ALA A 71 10.63 -5.87 5.75
CA ALA A 71 9.35 -5.51 6.38
C ALA A 71 9.23 -3.99 6.60
N ARG A 72 10.26 -3.35 7.17
CA ARG A 72 10.25 -1.89 7.39
C ARG A 72 10.22 -1.11 6.08
N ARG A 73 10.93 -1.59 5.05
CA ARG A 73 10.96 -0.96 3.72
C ARG A 73 9.59 -0.97 3.06
N LEU A 74 8.93 -2.13 3.05
CA LEU A 74 7.57 -2.25 2.51
C LEU A 74 6.56 -1.43 3.32
N THR A 75 6.66 -1.41 4.65
CA THR A 75 5.79 -0.58 5.50
C THR A 75 5.93 0.91 5.17
N ALA A 76 7.16 1.41 4.96
CA ALA A 76 7.36 2.81 4.60
C ALA A 76 6.72 3.16 3.24
N LEU A 77 6.86 2.27 2.24
CA LEU A 77 6.20 2.44 0.95
C LEU A 77 4.67 2.41 1.08
N TYR A 78 4.15 1.50 1.90
CA TYR A 78 2.72 1.38 2.19
C TYR A 78 2.18 2.66 2.81
N GLU A 79 2.85 3.23 3.81
CA GLU A 79 2.41 4.47 4.45
C GLU A 79 2.35 5.63 3.45
N VAL A 80 3.33 5.74 2.55
CA VAL A 80 3.31 6.72 1.45
C VAL A 80 2.14 6.45 0.50
N ALA A 81 1.92 5.21 0.07
CA ALA A 81 0.84 4.85 -0.83
C ALA A 81 -0.57 5.02 -0.22
N ARG A 82 -0.70 4.79 1.09
CA ARG A 82 -1.96 4.77 1.83
C ARG A 82 -2.38 6.14 2.32
N PHE A 83 -1.42 6.94 2.79
CA PHE A 83 -1.66 8.20 3.49
C PHE A 83 -0.99 9.40 2.83
N GLY A 84 -0.10 9.18 1.86
CA GLY A 84 0.59 10.27 1.16
C GLY A 84 -0.32 11.02 0.20
N GLU A 85 -0.20 12.35 0.20
CA GLU A 85 -0.82 13.23 -0.80
C GLU A 85 -0.09 13.22 -2.15
N ARG A 86 1.10 12.61 -2.22
CA ARG A 86 1.99 12.60 -3.40
C ARG A 86 1.89 11.28 -4.16
N ASP A 87 2.10 11.37 -5.48
CA ASP A 87 2.20 10.19 -6.34
C ASP A 87 3.36 9.29 -5.88
N VAL A 88 3.10 7.99 -5.78
CA VAL A 88 4.08 7.00 -5.31
C VAL A 88 5.27 6.98 -6.27
N PRO A 89 6.52 7.01 -5.76
CA PRO A 89 7.71 7.08 -6.61
C PRO A 89 7.75 5.96 -7.67
N PRO A 90 8.38 6.22 -8.84
CA PRO A 90 8.69 5.15 -9.78
C PRO A 90 9.63 4.13 -9.10
N GLY A 91 9.44 2.84 -9.39
CA GLY A 91 10.23 1.75 -8.79
C GLY A 91 9.67 1.20 -7.46
N SER A 92 8.71 1.90 -6.83
CA SER A 92 8.11 1.42 -5.57
C SER A 92 7.37 0.07 -5.69
N PRO A 93 6.63 -0.23 -6.77
CA PRO A 93 6.02 -1.56 -6.94
C PRO A 93 7.04 -2.69 -6.99
N GLU A 94 8.16 -2.50 -7.69
CA GLU A 94 9.24 -3.47 -7.83
C GLU A 94 9.93 -3.70 -6.48
N GLU A 95 10.18 -2.62 -5.75
CA GLU A 95 10.75 -2.67 -4.41
C GLU A 95 9.81 -3.33 -3.39
N ALA A 96 8.51 -3.08 -3.50
CA ALA A 96 7.50 -3.72 -2.68
C ALA A 96 7.45 -5.22 -2.94
N ALA A 97 7.39 -5.64 -4.21
CA ALA A 97 7.41 -7.04 -4.60
C ALA A 97 8.69 -7.76 -4.14
N SER A 98 9.86 -7.11 -4.29
CA SER A 98 11.13 -7.65 -3.81
C SER A 98 11.14 -7.83 -2.28
N SER A 99 10.46 -6.95 -1.55
CA SER A 99 10.37 -7.04 -0.08
C SER A 99 9.47 -8.21 0.34
N VAL A 100 8.35 -8.43 -0.35
CA VAL A 100 7.47 -9.59 -0.13
C VAL A 100 8.23 -10.89 -0.40
N ALA A 101 8.90 -11.00 -1.56
CA ALA A 101 9.68 -12.17 -1.93
C ALA A 101 10.76 -12.50 -0.88
N ALA A 102 11.52 -11.50 -0.44
CA ALA A 102 12.54 -11.69 0.60
C ALA A 102 11.97 -12.21 1.92
N VAL A 103 10.79 -11.72 2.34
CA VAL A 103 10.13 -12.24 3.56
C VAL A 103 9.64 -13.67 3.34
N GLY A 104 9.06 -13.97 2.17
CA GLY A 104 8.63 -15.32 1.81
C GLY A 104 9.78 -16.33 1.84
N ASP A 105 10.92 -15.99 1.23
CA ASP A 105 12.12 -16.82 1.23
C ASP A 105 12.62 -17.10 2.66
N LEU A 106 12.68 -16.06 3.49
CA LEU A 106 13.09 -16.19 4.90
C LEU A 106 12.15 -17.07 5.73
N LEU A 107 10.85 -17.05 5.43
CA LEU A 107 9.87 -17.92 6.08
C LEU A 107 10.00 -19.37 5.58
N ALA A 108 10.23 -19.57 4.29
CA ALA A 108 10.45 -20.88 3.70
C ALA A 108 11.70 -21.57 4.24
N GLU A 109 12.78 -20.82 4.49
CA GLU A 109 14.02 -21.33 5.10
C GLU A 109 13.86 -21.78 6.57
N ARG A 110 12.74 -21.43 7.22
CA ARG A 110 12.45 -21.75 8.63
C ARG A 110 11.55 -22.98 8.81
N ALA A 111 10.88 -23.42 7.75
CA ALA A 111 9.94 -24.55 7.74
C ALA A 111 10.67 -25.90 7.59
#